data_AF-A0A955D966-F1
#
_entry.id   AF-A0A955D966-F1
#
_cell.length_a   1.000
_cell.length_b   1.000
_cell.length_c   1.000
_cell.angle_alpha   90.00
_cell.angle_beta   90.00
_cell.angle_gamma   90.00
#
_symmetry.space_group_name_H-M   'P 1'
#
loop_
_entity.id
_entity.type
_entity.pdbx_description
1 polymer ?
#
loop_
_entity_poly.entity_id
_entity_poly.type
_entity_poly.pdbx_seq_one_letter_code
_entity_poly.pdbx_strand_id
1 'polypeptide(L)'
;MKLNFVLAATTMAAFAGLAQAATFSFASDTNHTDFTFAGFGSNVSDANDPTDPVTLLVDDTNGPLPALEFDVEFDADFEIGYVSSVMVAPGIFTHNYSLNGSFAFSNLSGTILTVNITDGALIALGGQASWGSTDTILGSDNPGSVEYIWSGGDLPAYGVFNGTSVGIDDASFTLTFLQSAMASGVGLGTDMLPNDEWQSEGSYSGTAFFVPAPGATALLGLSALVAARRRR
;
A
#
# COMPACT_ATOMS: atom_id res chain seq x y z
N MET A 1 16.32 -23.06 46.12
CA MET A 1 15.08 -22.34 45.71
C MET A 1 15.35 -21.30 44.60
N LYS A 2 16.10 -21.62 43.53
CA LYS A 2 16.49 -20.65 42.48
C LYS A 2 16.33 -21.13 41.01
N LEU A 3 15.83 -22.34 40.77
CA LEU A 3 15.83 -22.94 39.42
C LEU A 3 14.56 -22.66 38.58
N ASN A 4 13.46 -22.21 39.20
CA ASN A 4 12.15 -22.17 38.53
C ASN A 4 11.85 -20.88 37.76
N PHE A 5 12.71 -19.86 37.82
CA PHE A 5 12.51 -18.61 37.08
C PHE A 5 13.08 -18.65 35.66
N VAL A 6 14.11 -19.46 35.40
CA VAL A 6 14.77 -19.50 34.09
C VAL A 6 13.89 -20.20 33.04
N LEU A 7 13.10 -21.21 33.42
CA LEU A 7 12.28 -21.99 32.49
C LEU A 7 11.05 -21.23 31.94
N ALA A 8 10.55 -20.23 32.68
CA ALA A 8 9.41 -19.41 32.24
C ALA A 8 9.81 -18.32 31.23
N ALA A 9 11.08 -17.89 31.25
CA ALA A 9 11.60 -16.95 30.26
C ALA A 9 11.83 -17.63 28.90
N THR A 10 12.21 -18.91 28.88
CA THR A 10 12.49 -19.65 27.63
C THR A 10 11.23 -20.00 26.84
N THR A 11 10.08 -20.19 27.48
CA THR A 11 8.80 -20.45 26.78
C THR A 11 8.17 -19.20 26.17
N MET A 12 8.44 -18.00 26.71
CA MET A 12 8.00 -16.75 26.06
C MET A 12 8.85 -16.40 24.83
N ALA A 13 10.12 -16.83 24.80
CA ALA A 13 11.00 -16.63 23.65
C ALA A 13 10.67 -17.54 22.44
N ALA A 14 9.92 -18.63 22.64
CA ALA A 14 9.59 -19.58 21.56
C ALA A 14 8.36 -19.19 20.72
N PHE A 15 7.62 -18.16 21.13
CA PHE A 15 6.44 -17.65 20.40
C PHE A 15 6.69 -16.32 19.69
N ALA A 16 7.95 -15.87 19.60
CA ALA A 16 8.36 -14.95 18.55
C ALA A 16 8.35 -15.73 17.22
N GLY A 17 7.14 -16.09 16.76
CA GLY A 17 6.93 -16.47 15.37
C GLY A 17 7.50 -15.34 14.53
N LEU A 18 8.36 -15.69 13.58
CA LEU A 18 8.98 -14.72 12.70
C LEU A 18 7.84 -13.95 12.03
N ALA A 19 7.72 -12.64 12.31
CA ALA A 19 6.90 -11.77 11.50
C ALA A 19 7.45 -11.90 10.07
N GLN A 20 6.65 -12.44 9.18
CA GLN A 20 6.99 -12.55 7.76
C GLN A 20 6.37 -11.35 7.07
N ALA A 21 7.12 -10.74 6.16
CA ALA A 21 6.56 -9.75 5.26
C ALA A 21 5.59 -10.45 4.32
N ALA A 22 4.55 -9.74 3.92
CA ALA A 22 3.69 -10.08 2.81
C ALA A 22 3.90 -9.04 1.72
N THR A 23 3.93 -9.50 0.47
CA THR A 23 3.94 -8.61 -0.69
C THR A 23 2.57 -8.60 -1.33
N PHE A 24 2.07 -7.39 -1.60
CA PHE A 24 0.82 -7.13 -2.28
C PHE A 24 1.14 -6.54 -3.64
N SER A 25 0.47 -7.01 -4.70
CA SER A 25 0.63 -6.42 -6.02
C SER A 25 -0.64 -6.51 -6.84
N PHE A 26 -0.80 -5.54 -7.73
CA PHE A 26 -1.83 -5.53 -8.75
C PHE A 26 -1.21 -4.99 -10.04
N ALA A 27 -1.58 -5.56 -11.18
CA ALA A 27 -1.24 -5.00 -12.48
C ALA A 27 -2.55 -4.66 -13.18
N SER A 28 -2.70 -3.39 -13.62
CA SER A 28 -3.82 -3.02 -14.50
C SER A 28 -3.90 -4.01 -15.64
N ASP A 29 -5.13 -4.47 -15.88
CA ASP A 29 -5.35 -5.42 -16.94
C ASP A 29 -5.07 -4.74 -18.30
N THR A 30 -4.94 -5.53 -19.36
CA THR A 30 -4.52 -4.98 -20.66
C THR A 30 -5.59 -4.14 -21.35
N ASN A 31 -6.69 -3.79 -20.68
CA ASN A 31 -7.79 -3.08 -21.30
C ASN A 31 -7.55 -1.56 -21.31
N HIS A 32 -6.97 -1.06 -22.41
CA HIS A 32 -6.78 0.36 -22.73
C HIS A 32 -8.04 1.27 -22.69
N THR A 33 -9.21 0.76 -22.34
CA THR A 33 -10.44 1.54 -22.16
C THR A 33 -10.77 1.82 -20.70
N ASP A 34 -10.19 1.08 -19.76
CA ASP A 34 -10.59 1.07 -18.36
C ASP A 34 -9.38 1.53 -17.53
N PHE A 35 -9.25 2.85 -17.35
CA PHE A 35 -8.13 3.42 -16.61
C PHE A 35 -8.22 3.14 -15.12
N THR A 36 -7.09 2.84 -14.49
CA THR A 36 -7.03 2.66 -13.03
C THR A 36 -7.17 3.98 -12.27
N PHE A 37 -6.53 5.05 -12.75
CA PHE A 37 -6.46 6.34 -12.06
C PHE A 37 -7.04 7.47 -12.91
N ALA A 38 -7.66 8.43 -12.23
CA ALA A 38 -8.02 9.73 -12.78
C ALA A 38 -7.60 10.87 -11.85
N GLY A 39 -7.62 12.10 -12.35
CA GLY A 39 -7.40 13.25 -11.50
C GLY A 39 -7.68 14.60 -12.16
N PHE A 40 -7.71 15.63 -11.31
CA PHE A 40 -7.83 17.03 -11.68
C PHE A 40 -7.37 17.92 -10.52
N GLY A 41 -6.62 18.98 -10.81
CA GLY A 41 -6.08 19.86 -9.76
C GLY A 41 -5.24 19.08 -8.75
N SER A 42 -5.56 19.21 -7.47
CA SER A 42 -4.88 18.48 -6.39
C SER A 42 -5.39 17.05 -6.20
N ASN A 43 -6.44 16.61 -6.88
CA ASN A 43 -7.10 15.35 -6.57
C ASN A 43 -6.65 14.25 -7.53
N VAL A 44 -6.39 13.08 -6.98
CA VAL A 44 -6.12 11.83 -7.69
C VAL A 44 -7.03 10.75 -7.12
N SER A 45 -7.81 10.10 -7.96
CA SER A 45 -8.75 9.05 -7.56
C SER A 45 -8.66 7.83 -8.47
N ASP A 46 -9.41 6.78 -8.16
CA ASP A 46 -9.75 5.77 -9.17
C ASP A 46 -10.53 6.43 -10.33
N ALA A 47 -10.41 5.87 -11.54
CA ALA A 47 -11.05 6.43 -12.74
C ALA A 47 -12.47 5.90 -12.98
N ASN A 48 -12.77 4.70 -12.48
CA ASN A 48 -13.96 3.94 -12.81
C ASN A 48 -14.61 3.39 -11.54
N ASP A 49 -15.86 3.77 -11.29
CA ASP A 49 -16.73 3.24 -10.22
C ASP A 49 -18.07 2.84 -10.88
N PRO A 50 -18.67 1.64 -10.64
CA PRO A 50 -18.31 0.54 -9.71
C PRO A 50 -17.92 -0.78 -10.42
N THR A 51 -17.21 -0.75 -11.54
CA THR A 51 -17.03 -1.96 -12.38
C THR A 51 -15.63 -2.09 -12.98
N ASP A 52 -14.58 -1.91 -12.19
CA ASP A 52 -13.21 -2.19 -12.63
C ASP A 52 -12.61 -3.34 -11.81
N PRO A 53 -12.99 -4.60 -12.12
CA PRO A 53 -12.50 -5.75 -11.38
C PRO A 53 -11.02 -5.95 -11.65
N VAL A 54 -10.23 -5.80 -10.59
CA VAL A 54 -8.80 -6.05 -10.59
C VAL A 54 -8.46 -7.33 -9.85
N THR A 55 -7.30 -7.93 -10.18
CA THR A 55 -6.77 -9.05 -9.41
C THR A 55 -5.69 -8.57 -8.46
N LEU A 56 -5.97 -8.62 -7.15
CA LEU A 56 -4.97 -8.42 -6.11
C LEU A 56 -4.22 -9.73 -5.85
N LEU A 57 -2.90 -9.67 -5.92
CA LEU A 57 -2.00 -10.77 -5.58
C LEU A 57 -1.44 -10.58 -4.16
N VAL A 58 -1.44 -11.66 -3.38
CA VAL A 58 -0.80 -11.73 -2.06
C VAL A 58 0.22 -12.87 -2.06
N ASP A 59 1.48 -12.55 -1.78
CA ASP A 59 2.61 -13.48 -1.89
C ASP A 59 3.47 -13.50 -0.59
N ASP A 60 4.13 -14.63 -0.31
CA ASP A 60 4.89 -14.92 0.91
C ASP A 60 6.33 -14.39 0.88
N THR A 61 6.55 -13.28 0.16
CA THR A 61 7.85 -12.59 0.00
C THR A 61 8.91 -13.50 -0.62
N ASN A 62 8.64 -14.02 -1.83
CA ASN A 62 9.51 -14.94 -2.56
C ASN A 62 9.73 -16.30 -1.85
N GLY A 63 8.79 -16.73 -1.03
CA GLY A 63 8.79 -18.09 -0.51
C GLY A 63 8.33 -19.10 -1.57
N PRO A 64 8.17 -20.38 -1.19
CA PRO A 64 7.81 -21.44 -2.12
C PRO A 64 6.31 -21.52 -2.40
N LEU A 65 5.48 -20.74 -1.71
CA LEU A 65 4.03 -20.79 -1.89
C LEU A 65 3.63 -20.07 -3.19
N PRO A 66 2.60 -20.54 -3.91
CA PRO A 66 2.05 -19.78 -5.01
C PRO A 66 1.33 -18.53 -4.48
N ALA A 67 1.35 -17.42 -5.25
CA ALA A 67 0.58 -16.23 -4.91
C ALA A 67 -0.93 -16.55 -4.82
N LEU A 68 -1.60 -15.92 -3.85
CA LEU A 68 -3.07 -15.92 -3.78
C LEU A 68 -3.63 -14.82 -4.68
N GLU A 69 -4.74 -15.11 -5.35
CA GLU A 69 -5.43 -14.18 -6.24
C GLU A 69 -6.79 -13.83 -5.64
N PHE A 70 -7.11 -12.53 -5.61
CA PHE A 70 -8.39 -12.01 -5.16
C PHE A 70 -8.98 -11.11 -6.24
N ASP A 71 -10.18 -11.45 -6.72
CA ASP A 71 -10.98 -10.55 -7.55
C ASP A 71 -11.58 -9.46 -6.65
N VAL A 72 -11.17 -8.22 -6.89
CA VAL A 72 -11.50 -7.05 -6.06
C VAL A 72 -11.80 -5.83 -6.92
N GLU A 73 -12.50 -4.86 -6.35
CA GLU A 73 -12.58 -3.48 -6.84
C GLU A 73 -11.42 -2.68 -6.21
N PHE A 74 -10.85 -1.76 -6.98
CA PHE A 74 -9.83 -0.83 -6.52
C PHE A 74 -10.43 0.56 -6.33
N ASP A 75 -10.30 1.11 -5.13
CA ASP A 75 -10.73 2.46 -4.78
C ASP A 75 -9.50 3.29 -4.39
N ALA A 76 -9.36 4.51 -4.90
CA ALA A 76 -8.25 5.40 -4.52
C ALA A 76 -8.72 6.83 -4.28
N ASP A 77 -8.16 7.47 -3.27
CA ASP A 77 -8.41 8.88 -2.96
C ASP A 77 -7.12 9.50 -2.39
N PHE A 78 -6.46 10.31 -3.20
CA PHE A 78 -5.26 11.04 -2.83
C PHE A 78 -5.38 12.54 -3.13
N GLU A 79 -4.70 13.31 -2.29
CA GLU A 79 -4.45 14.73 -2.47
C GLU A 79 -2.95 14.96 -2.73
N ILE A 80 -2.65 15.68 -3.80
CA ILE A 80 -1.30 16.11 -4.17
C ILE A 80 -1.09 17.61 -3.95
N GLY A 81 0.10 17.97 -3.46
CA GLY A 81 0.54 19.35 -3.30
C GLY A 81 1.85 19.60 -4.02
N TYR A 82 1.94 20.64 -4.84
CA TYR A 82 3.18 20.95 -5.55
C TYR A 82 4.32 21.30 -4.60
N VAL A 83 5.47 20.64 -4.77
CA VAL A 83 6.68 20.89 -3.98
C VAL A 83 7.74 21.58 -4.84
N SER A 84 8.12 20.98 -5.97
CA SER A 84 9.19 21.54 -6.81
C SER A 84 9.21 20.94 -8.22
N SER A 85 9.84 21.66 -9.15
CA SER A 85 10.19 21.16 -10.48
C SER A 85 11.68 21.30 -10.69
N VAL A 86 12.33 20.22 -11.12
CA VAL A 86 13.78 20.18 -11.36
C VAL A 86 14.03 19.82 -12.80
N MET A 87 14.76 20.67 -13.52
CA MET A 87 15.17 20.37 -14.90
C MET A 87 16.28 19.32 -14.88
N VAL A 88 16.02 18.17 -15.50
CA VAL A 88 16.98 17.05 -15.58
C VAL A 88 17.73 17.03 -16.91
N ALA A 89 17.14 17.59 -17.97
CA ALA A 89 17.74 17.81 -19.27
C ALA A 89 17.06 19.01 -19.96
N PRO A 90 17.61 19.60 -21.04
CA PRO A 90 16.98 20.72 -21.73
C PRO A 90 15.53 20.41 -22.14
N GLY A 91 14.56 21.10 -21.53
CA GLY A 91 13.13 20.91 -21.78
C GLY A 91 12.48 19.72 -21.05
N ILE A 92 13.23 18.96 -20.25
CA ILE A 92 12.72 17.82 -19.47
C ILE A 92 12.81 18.15 -17.98
N PHE A 93 11.68 18.04 -17.29
CA PHE A 93 11.51 18.36 -15.89
C PHE A 93 10.99 17.15 -15.12
N THR A 94 11.47 17.00 -13.89
CA THR A 94 10.84 16.16 -12.87
C THR A 94 10.03 17.07 -11.96
N HIS A 95 8.71 16.87 -11.94
CA HIS A 95 7.79 17.55 -11.03
C HIS A 95 7.56 16.66 -9.82
N ASN A 96 7.72 17.24 -8.63
CA ASN A 96 7.60 16.55 -7.36
C ASN A 96 6.43 17.14 -6.58
N TYR A 97 5.59 16.27 -6.06
CA TYR A 97 4.42 16.60 -5.28
C TYR A 97 4.46 15.85 -3.95
N SER A 98 4.03 16.49 -2.86
CA SER A 98 3.64 15.78 -1.63
C SER A 98 2.33 15.07 -1.90
N LEU A 99 2.15 13.88 -1.33
CA LEU A 99 0.94 13.07 -1.50
C LEU A 99 0.43 12.56 -0.17
N ASN A 100 -0.86 12.71 0.08
CA ASN A 100 -1.57 12.15 1.24
C ASN A 100 -2.86 11.50 0.77
N GLY A 101 -3.27 10.41 1.41
CA GLY A 101 -4.55 9.77 1.10
C GLY A 101 -4.54 8.28 1.36
N SER A 102 -5.41 7.57 0.67
CA SER A 102 -5.57 6.13 0.84
C SER A 102 -6.01 5.43 -0.42
N PHE A 103 -5.81 4.12 -0.46
CA PHE A 103 -6.45 3.24 -1.43
C PHE A 103 -6.94 1.97 -0.74
N ALA A 104 -7.91 1.31 -1.36
CA ALA A 104 -8.50 0.10 -0.84
C ALA A 104 -8.75 -0.93 -1.95
N PHE A 105 -8.77 -2.19 -1.53
CA PHE A 105 -9.24 -3.30 -2.35
C PHE A 105 -10.45 -3.92 -1.67
N SER A 106 -11.58 -3.95 -2.36
CA SER A 106 -12.85 -4.43 -1.82
C SER A 106 -13.45 -5.54 -2.67
N ASN A 107 -14.25 -6.43 -2.09
CA ASN A 107 -14.99 -7.43 -2.84
C ASN A 107 -16.45 -7.46 -2.37
N LEU A 108 -17.25 -8.39 -2.89
CA LEU A 108 -18.67 -8.56 -2.51
C LEU A 108 -18.90 -8.80 -1.00
N SER A 109 -17.86 -9.18 -0.25
CA SER A 109 -17.91 -9.40 1.20
C SER A 109 -17.47 -8.18 2.01
N GLY A 110 -16.90 -7.15 1.36
CA GLY A 110 -16.41 -5.92 1.96
C GLY A 110 -14.95 -5.63 1.62
N THR A 111 -14.36 -4.63 2.29
CA THR A 111 -12.96 -4.26 2.13
C THR A 111 -12.03 -5.36 2.64
N ILE A 112 -11.06 -5.76 1.82
CA ILE A 112 -10.06 -6.78 2.14
C ILE A 112 -8.78 -6.11 2.66
N LEU A 113 -8.33 -5.06 1.98
CA LEU A 113 -7.12 -4.32 2.30
C LEU A 113 -7.38 -2.82 2.17
N THR A 114 -6.93 -2.05 3.14
CA THR A 114 -6.84 -0.59 3.07
C THR A 114 -5.40 -0.18 3.31
N VAL A 115 -4.91 0.81 2.57
CA VAL A 115 -3.56 1.36 2.73
C VAL A 115 -3.66 2.87 2.85
N ASN A 116 -3.14 3.42 3.95
CA ASN A 116 -3.06 4.85 4.18
C ASN A 116 -1.63 5.33 3.89
N ILE A 117 -1.48 6.40 3.13
CA ILE A 117 -0.20 7.06 2.85
C ILE A 117 -0.25 8.48 3.42
N THR A 118 0.72 8.82 4.27
CA THR A 118 0.95 10.18 4.77
C THR A 118 2.36 10.62 4.43
N ASP A 119 2.51 11.86 3.98
CA ASP A 119 3.78 12.44 3.54
C ASP A 119 4.49 11.59 2.45
N GLY A 120 3.69 11.01 1.54
CA GLY A 120 4.16 10.33 0.35
C GLY A 120 4.59 11.32 -0.74
N ALA A 121 4.91 10.79 -1.92
CA ALA A 121 5.29 11.58 -3.08
C ALA A 121 4.60 11.11 -4.35
N LEU A 122 4.23 12.07 -5.21
CA LEU A 122 4.02 11.81 -6.64
C LEU A 122 5.15 12.46 -7.42
N ILE A 123 5.74 11.71 -8.35
CA ILE A 123 6.82 12.17 -9.21
C ILE A 123 6.38 12.01 -10.66
N ALA A 124 6.35 13.13 -11.38
CA ALA A 124 5.95 13.18 -12.78
C ALA A 124 7.11 13.67 -13.65
N LEU A 125 7.34 13.01 -14.79
CA LEU A 125 8.34 13.44 -15.78
C LEU A 125 7.63 14.17 -16.91
N GLY A 126 8.07 15.36 -17.29
CA GLY A 126 7.41 16.11 -18.35
C GLY A 126 8.16 17.34 -18.86
N GLY A 127 7.41 18.27 -19.44
CA GLY A 127 7.90 19.56 -19.91
C GLY A 127 7.84 20.62 -18.82
N GLN A 128 8.19 21.87 -19.12
CA GLN A 128 8.17 22.93 -18.11
C GLN A 128 6.77 23.19 -17.50
N ALA A 129 5.71 22.92 -18.27
CA ALA A 129 4.32 23.21 -17.91
C ALA A 129 3.39 22.02 -18.23
N SER A 130 3.92 20.80 -18.23
CA SER A 130 3.13 19.61 -18.49
C SER A 130 3.76 18.36 -17.89
N TRP A 131 2.96 17.43 -17.42
CA TRP A 131 3.41 16.04 -17.26
C TRP A 131 3.54 15.34 -18.61
N GLY A 132 4.38 14.32 -18.66
CA GLY A 132 4.53 13.40 -19.79
C GLY A 132 3.54 12.25 -19.67
N SER A 133 3.91 11.07 -20.19
CA SER A 133 3.00 9.91 -20.25
C SER A 133 3.18 8.89 -19.12
N THR A 134 4.08 9.15 -18.16
CA THR A 134 4.47 8.20 -17.12
C THR A 134 4.86 8.91 -15.83
N ASP A 135 4.25 8.49 -14.72
CA ASP A 135 4.45 9.05 -13.39
C ASP A 135 4.57 7.93 -12.34
N THR A 136 4.83 8.27 -11.09
CA THR A 136 4.93 7.30 -9.99
C THR A 136 4.39 7.89 -8.69
N ILE A 137 3.59 7.11 -7.96
CA ILE A 137 3.18 7.39 -6.58
C ILE A 137 4.04 6.53 -5.66
N LEU A 138 4.59 7.13 -4.62
CA LEU A 138 5.48 6.50 -3.64
C LEU A 138 4.98 6.79 -2.22
N GLY A 139 4.81 5.73 -1.44
CA GLY A 139 4.67 5.76 0.01
C GLY A 139 5.83 5.00 0.64
N SER A 140 6.41 5.57 1.69
CA SER A 140 7.43 4.91 2.51
C SER A 140 7.27 5.35 3.97
N ASP A 141 7.51 4.43 4.88
CA ASP A 141 7.65 4.62 6.33
C ASP A 141 8.76 5.59 6.76
N ASN A 142 9.63 6.03 5.85
CA ASN A 142 10.68 7.01 6.12
C ASN A 142 11.02 7.82 4.85
N PRO A 143 10.70 9.13 4.79
CA PRO A 143 10.34 10.00 5.92
C PRO A 143 8.83 10.04 6.29
N GLY A 144 7.96 9.40 5.51
CA GLY A 144 6.51 9.45 5.68
C GLY A 144 5.93 8.34 6.55
N SER A 145 4.71 7.93 6.25
CA SER A 145 4.06 6.77 6.85
C SER A 145 3.24 6.01 5.80
N VAL A 146 3.32 4.69 5.84
CA VAL A 146 2.42 3.78 5.13
C VAL A 146 1.83 2.83 6.16
N GLU A 147 0.50 2.67 6.15
CA GLU A 147 -0.19 1.79 7.09
C GLU A 147 -1.12 0.86 6.30
N TYR A 148 -0.89 -0.45 6.41
CA TYR A 148 -1.78 -1.46 5.84
C TYR A 148 -2.75 -1.94 6.90
N ILE A 149 -4.03 -2.07 6.52
CA ILE A 149 -5.08 -2.64 7.36
C ILE A 149 -5.69 -3.82 6.61
N TRP A 150 -5.39 -5.02 7.08
CA TRP A 150 -5.93 -6.26 6.53
C TRP A 150 -7.23 -6.67 7.24
N SER A 151 -8.27 -6.93 6.45
CA SER A 151 -9.61 -7.33 6.90
C SER A 151 -10.11 -8.61 6.22
N GLY A 152 -9.30 -9.23 5.36
CA GLY A 152 -9.63 -10.43 4.58
C GLY A 152 -9.63 -11.77 5.34
N GLY A 153 -9.38 -11.77 6.66
CA GLY A 153 -9.20 -12.98 7.46
C GLY A 153 -7.74 -13.42 7.52
N ASP A 154 -7.34 -14.09 8.61
CA ASP A 154 -5.92 -14.46 8.78
C ASP A 154 -5.45 -15.42 7.67
N LEU A 155 -4.27 -15.13 7.09
CA LEU A 155 -3.55 -15.99 6.15
C LEU A 155 -2.14 -16.29 6.73
N PRO A 156 -2.04 -17.11 7.80
CA PRO A 156 -0.77 -17.27 8.52
C PRO A 156 0.37 -17.83 7.67
N ALA A 157 0.05 -18.58 6.60
CA ALA A 157 1.05 -19.12 5.68
C ALA A 157 1.74 -18.03 4.82
N TYR A 158 1.10 -16.86 4.67
CA TYR A 158 1.58 -15.70 3.92
C TYR A 158 2.04 -14.56 4.83
N GLY A 159 2.10 -14.78 6.15
CA GLY A 159 2.45 -13.73 7.11
C GLY A 159 1.41 -12.61 7.26
N VAL A 160 0.17 -12.80 6.77
CA VAL A 160 -0.89 -11.81 6.84
C VAL A 160 -1.87 -12.15 7.97
N PHE A 161 -2.17 -11.18 8.81
CA PHE A 161 -3.10 -11.32 9.94
C PHE A 161 -4.05 -10.13 9.97
N ASN A 162 -5.28 -10.34 10.40
CA ASN A 162 -6.25 -9.25 10.56
C ASN A 162 -5.72 -8.18 11.52
N GLY A 163 -5.78 -6.93 11.07
CA GLY A 163 -5.30 -5.77 11.81
C GLY A 163 -4.34 -4.92 11.00
N THR A 164 -3.59 -4.09 11.72
CA THR A 164 -2.65 -3.12 11.15
C THR A 164 -1.26 -3.74 10.98
N SER A 165 -0.58 -3.38 9.90
CA SER A 165 0.84 -3.68 9.72
C SER A 165 1.71 -2.99 10.79
N VAL A 166 2.90 -3.53 10.99
CA VAL A 166 3.92 -3.02 11.91
C VAL A 166 5.30 -3.24 11.32
N GLY A 167 6.09 -2.19 11.19
CA GLY A 167 7.48 -2.31 10.71
C GLY A 167 7.72 -1.44 9.49
N ILE A 168 8.51 -1.97 8.55
CA ILE A 168 8.85 -1.28 7.32
C ILE A 168 7.76 -1.57 6.30
N ASP A 169 6.95 -0.57 6.01
CA ASP A 169 5.87 -0.67 5.04
C ASP A 169 6.14 0.31 3.88
N ASP A 170 5.95 -0.19 2.65
CA ASP A 170 6.16 0.58 1.43
C ASP A 170 5.03 0.34 0.44
N ALA A 171 4.71 1.37 -0.35
CA ALA A 171 3.70 1.31 -1.39
C ALA A 171 4.20 2.08 -2.61
N SER A 172 4.09 1.49 -3.79
CA SER A 172 4.47 2.14 -5.04
C SER A 172 3.45 1.84 -6.13
N PHE A 173 3.02 2.89 -6.82
CA PHE A 173 2.31 2.77 -8.08
C PHE A 173 3.17 3.30 -9.22
N THR A 174 3.24 2.54 -10.30
CA THR A 174 3.70 3.06 -11.59
C THR A 174 2.49 3.44 -12.41
N LEU A 175 2.47 4.69 -12.89
CA LEU A 175 1.40 5.21 -13.73
C LEU A 175 1.92 5.25 -15.17
N THR A 176 1.15 4.69 -16.09
CA THR A 176 1.48 4.63 -17.51
C THR A 176 0.30 5.08 -18.36
N PHE A 177 0.60 5.43 -19.61
CA PHE A 177 -0.40 5.92 -20.55
C PHE A 177 -1.19 7.13 -20.00
N LEU A 178 -0.48 8.01 -19.28
CA LEU A 178 -1.06 9.22 -18.71
C LEU A 178 -1.47 10.18 -19.82
N GLN A 179 -2.73 10.57 -19.83
CA GLN A 179 -3.32 11.37 -20.88
C GLN A 179 -4.48 12.23 -20.37
N SER A 180 -4.70 13.35 -21.05
CA SER A 180 -5.90 14.16 -20.91
C SER A 180 -6.84 13.94 -22.09
N ALA A 181 -8.05 14.49 -22.02
CA ALA A 181 -8.99 14.47 -23.15
C ALA A 181 -8.43 15.12 -24.43
N MET A 182 -7.39 15.95 -24.32
CA MET A 182 -6.85 16.72 -25.43
C MET A 182 -5.59 16.12 -26.06
N ALA A 183 -4.76 15.40 -25.30
CA ALA A 183 -3.50 14.83 -25.78
C ALA A 183 -2.90 13.84 -24.78
N SER A 184 -1.82 13.17 -25.18
CA SER A 184 -0.93 12.48 -24.24
C SER A 184 -0.26 13.50 -23.30
N GLY A 185 -0.15 13.12 -22.02
CA GLY A 185 0.31 13.99 -20.95
C GLY A 185 -0.78 14.90 -20.40
N VAL A 186 -0.38 15.76 -19.46
CA VAL A 186 -1.29 16.62 -18.68
C VAL A 186 -0.76 18.03 -18.61
N GLY A 187 -1.56 19.00 -19.00
CA GLY A 187 -1.22 20.41 -18.84
C GLY A 187 -1.14 20.79 -17.36
N LEU A 188 -0.23 21.71 -17.03
CA LEU A 188 -0.11 22.25 -15.68
C LEU A 188 -0.55 23.72 -15.62
N GLY A 189 -1.26 24.06 -14.55
CA GLY A 189 -1.64 25.41 -14.19
C GLY A 189 -0.44 26.23 -13.66
N THR A 190 -0.71 27.48 -13.29
CA THR A 190 0.29 28.37 -12.69
C THR A 190 0.73 27.93 -11.29
N ASP A 191 -0.10 27.13 -10.62
CA ASP A 191 0.16 26.45 -9.35
C ASP A 191 0.91 25.11 -9.54
N MET A 192 1.24 24.75 -10.78
CA MET A 192 1.88 23.50 -11.16
C MET A 192 1.04 22.25 -10.85
N LEU A 193 -0.27 22.38 -10.70
CA LEU A 193 -1.21 21.26 -10.61
C LEU A 193 -1.84 20.98 -11.99
N PRO A 194 -2.31 19.74 -12.26
CA PRO A 194 -3.14 19.42 -13.42
C PRO A 194 -4.25 20.44 -13.65
N ASN A 195 -4.29 21.05 -14.84
CA ASN A 195 -5.33 22.02 -15.21
C ASN A 195 -6.40 21.43 -16.13
N ASP A 196 -6.25 20.17 -16.52
CA ASP A 196 -7.18 19.37 -17.30
C ASP A 196 -7.45 18.04 -16.56
N GLU A 197 -8.64 17.48 -16.78
CA GLU A 197 -8.93 16.11 -16.32
C GLU A 197 -8.02 15.12 -17.04
N TRP A 198 -7.53 14.13 -16.29
CA TRP A 198 -6.59 13.15 -16.79
C TRP A 198 -6.90 11.75 -16.28
N GLN A 199 -6.36 10.76 -17.00
CA GLN A 199 -6.47 9.35 -16.69
C GLN A 199 -5.14 8.63 -16.93
N SER A 200 -4.90 7.51 -16.24
CA SER A 200 -3.73 6.67 -16.43
C SER A 200 -3.96 5.22 -16.00
N GLU A 201 -3.20 4.30 -16.60
CA GLU A 201 -3.08 2.91 -16.17
C GLU A 201 -2.14 2.80 -14.96
N GLY A 202 -2.55 2.07 -13.93
CA GLY A 202 -1.81 1.91 -12.69
C GLY A 202 -1.36 0.49 -12.43
N SER A 203 -0.09 0.28 -12.08
CA SER A 203 0.37 -0.99 -11.49
C SER A 203 0.91 -0.75 -10.10
N TYR A 204 0.55 -1.61 -9.17
CA TYR A 204 0.82 -1.49 -7.74
C TYR A 204 1.76 -2.59 -7.24
N SER A 205 2.69 -2.21 -6.38
CA SER A 205 3.43 -3.13 -5.53
C SER A 205 3.64 -2.49 -4.15
N GLY A 206 3.48 -3.28 -3.11
CA GLY A 206 3.80 -2.86 -1.76
C GLY A 206 4.11 -4.02 -0.84
N THR A 207 4.78 -3.71 0.25
CA THR A 207 5.21 -4.68 1.26
C THR A 207 4.67 -4.27 2.61
N ALA A 208 4.15 -5.23 3.36
CA ALA A 208 3.71 -4.98 4.72
C ALA A 208 4.06 -6.13 5.66
N PHE A 209 4.23 -5.81 6.95
CA PHE A 209 4.51 -6.79 7.98
C PHE A 209 3.35 -6.89 8.96
N PHE A 210 2.78 -8.07 9.15
CA PHE A 210 1.74 -8.26 10.17
C PHE A 210 2.25 -9.11 11.33
N VAL A 211 1.74 -8.82 12.52
CA VAL A 211 2.01 -9.62 13.72
C VAL A 211 0.68 -10.19 14.20
N PRO A 212 0.60 -11.51 14.51
CA PRO A 212 -0.60 -12.09 15.08
C PRO A 212 -1.05 -11.31 16.31
N ALA A 213 -2.35 -11.02 16.42
CA ALA A 213 -2.89 -10.30 17.56
C ALA A 213 -2.39 -10.94 18.89
N PRO A 214 -1.85 -10.16 19.84
CA PRO A 214 -1.22 -10.67 21.07
C PRO A 214 -2.13 -11.53 21.98
N GLY A 215 -3.42 -11.63 21.65
CA GLY A 215 -4.47 -12.25 22.46
C GLY A 215 -4.17 -13.69 22.85
N ALA A 216 -3.68 -14.54 21.95
CA ALA A 216 -3.50 -15.95 22.27
C ALA A 216 -2.25 -16.23 23.13
N THR A 217 -1.13 -15.56 22.85
CA THR A 217 0.14 -15.77 23.55
C THR A 217 0.13 -15.13 24.94
N ALA A 218 -0.46 -13.94 25.08
CA ALA A 218 -0.65 -13.30 26.38
C ALA A 218 -1.62 -14.10 27.27
N LEU A 219 -2.71 -14.63 26.71
CA LEU A 219 -3.65 -15.48 27.45
C LEU A 219 -3.01 -16.80 27.87
N LEU A 220 -2.21 -17.45 27.02
CA LEU A 220 -1.46 -18.66 27.41
C LEU A 220 -0.45 -18.36 28.52
N GLY A 221 0.29 -17.26 28.43
CA GLY A 221 1.23 -16.81 29.46
C GLY A 221 0.54 -16.53 30.80
N LEU A 222 -0.57 -15.79 30.78
CA LEU A 222 -1.38 -15.51 31.98
C LEU A 222 -2.01 -16.78 32.56
N SER A 223 -2.53 -17.67 31.71
CA SER A 223 -3.11 -18.95 32.14
C SER A 223 -2.07 -19.84 32.81
N ALA A 224 -0.85 -19.91 32.26
CA ALA A 224 0.27 -20.63 32.83
C ALA A 224 0.71 -20.04 34.18
N LEU A 225 0.76 -18.70 34.30
CA LEU A 225 1.04 -18.00 35.56
C LEU A 225 -0.01 -18.29 36.64
N VAL A 226 -1.30 -18.26 36.28
CA VAL A 226 -2.39 -18.58 37.21
C VAL A 226 -2.34 -20.04 37.65
N ALA A 227 -2.10 -20.98 36.73
CA ALA A 227 -1.97 -22.40 37.05
C ALA A 227 -0.76 -22.69 37.94
N ALA A 228 0.38 -22.02 37.70
CA ALA A 228 1.58 -22.15 38.50
C ALA A 228 1.40 -21.57 39.92
N ARG A 229 0.65 -20.46 40.06
CA ARG A 229 0.34 -19.86 41.37
C ARG A 229 -0.58 -20.74 42.20
N ARG A 230 -1.53 -21.47 41.58
CA ARG A 230 -2.46 -22.38 42.28
C ARG A 230 -1.80 -23.64 42.85
N ARG A 231 -0.59 -23.99 42.41
CA ARG A 231 0.16 -25.17 42.87
C ARG A 231 1.14 -24.89 44.03
N ARG A 232 1.21 -23.65 44.50
CA ARG A 232 1.94 -23.26 45.71
C ARG A 232 0.95 -22.98 46.83
#